data_AF-A0A921MWY1-F1
#
_entry.id   AF-A0A921MWY1-F1
#
_cell.length_a   1.000
_cell.length_b   1.000
_cell.length_c   1.000
_cell.angle_alpha   90.00
_cell.angle_beta   90.00
_cell.angle_gamma   90.00
#
_symmetry.space_group_name_H-M   'P 1'
#
loop_
_entity.id
_entity.type
_entity.pdbx_description
1 polymer ?
#
loop_
_entity_poly.entity_id
_entity_poly.type
_entity_poly.pdbx_seq_one_letter_code
_entity_poly.pdbx_strand_id
1 'polypeptide(L)'
;MDSASHPSSRPAYIDATAGIAGDMLLAALIDAGADLSAVQRVLDALIPDSVRFVRSWVDRGGQRALKVDVEVLVEDPPHRTWASIREMLEQARGREDVPARTLDLALGVFGRLAEAEGATHGVPADEVHFHEVGALDSLADVIGACEAWRQLGITEATGSVLAVGSGRIRAAHGDIPVPVPAVARLALGWPTVAGEMLPARGHGHSHAHSHDHPHSHGHGEGHSHSHDQLPAHAQGGPHEHGGRRVPAGVAPGIGELATPTGVALLRGLAATAGPQPMLVTEALGVGAGTKDTPGRPNVVRVLVGRPFTAEPHAAGQPSAALPTTAPRSTAPRAIDPDSADPAASDLAPVPSTLAANELPA
;
A
#
# COMPACT_ATOMS: atom_id res chain seq x y z
N MET A 1 18.21 -38.53 22.46
CA MET A 1 17.90 -37.14 22.81
C MET A 1 17.60 -36.45 21.51
N ASP A 2 16.34 -36.53 21.08
CA ASP A 2 15.89 -35.86 19.87
C ASP A 2 15.89 -34.35 20.15
N SER A 3 16.79 -33.63 19.50
CA SER A 3 16.69 -32.18 19.42
C SER A 3 15.43 -31.87 18.62
N ALA A 4 14.33 -31.59 19.31
CA ALA A 4 13.16 -30.99 18.68
C ALA A 4 13.63 -29.73 17.95
N SER A 5 13.69 -29.84 16.61
CA SER A 5 13.97 -28.72 15.72
C SER A 5 12.94 -27.65 16.03
N HIS A 6 13.36 -26.60 16.74
CA HIS A 6 12.53 -25.41 16.83
C HIS A 6 12.30 -24.97 15.40
N PRO A 7 11.04 -24.72 14.97
CA PRO A 7 10.82 -24.18 13.64
C PRO A 7 11.70 -22.93 13.52
N SER A 8 12.57 -22.91 12.51
CA SER A 8 13.50 -21.81 12.30
C SER A 8 12.70 -20.51 12.26
N SER A 9 13.01 -19.55 13.13
CA SER A 9 12.27 -18.29 13.13
C SER A 9 12.37 -17.62 11.76
N ARG A 10 11.23 -17.18 11.25
CA ARG A 10 11.08 -16.48 9.99
C ARG A 10 10.39 -15.14 10.26
N PRO A 11 11.15 -14.10 10.62
CA PRO A 11 10.61 -12.78 10.92
C PRO A 11 10.09 -12.09 9.66
N ALA A 12 9.05 -11.27 9.86
CA ALA A 12 8.58 -10.32 8.87
C ALA A 12 8.46 -8.89 9.42
N TYR A 13 8.54 -7.91 8.53
CA TYR A 13 8.24 -6.51 8.82
C TYR A 13 7.10 -6.03 7.91
N ILE A 14 6.03 -5.52 8.51
CA ILE A 14 4.91 -4.92 7.79
C ILE A 14 5.05 -3.40 7.86
N ASP A 15 5.32 -2.79 6.70
CA ASP A 15 5.39 -1.35 6.56
C ASP A 15 4.02 -0.78 6.15
N ALA A 16 3.33 -0.23 7.14
CA ALA A 16 2.04 0.43 7.04
C ALA A 16 2.15 1.98 7.09
N THR A 17 3.33 2.52 6.80
CA THR A 17 3.58 3.99 6.84
C THR A 17 2.86 4.76 5.73
N ALA A 18 2.40 4.10 4.67
CA ALA A 18 1.56 4.72 3.63
C ALA A 18 0.06 4.41 3.79
N GLY A 19 -0.31 3.66 4.84
CA GLY A 19 -1.65 3.12 5.05
C GLY A 19 -1.65 1.59 5.06
N ILE A 20 -2.82 1.00 5.32
CA ILE A 20 -3.02 -0.45 5.26
C ILE A 20 -4.50 -0.81 5.06
N ALA A 21 -4.75 -1.75 4.17
CA ALA A 21 -6.04 -2.41 4.00
C ALA A 21 -5.85 -3.93 3.87
N GLY A 22 -6.95 -4.69 3.93
CA GLY A 22 -6.91 -6.15 3.88
C GLY A 22 -6.35 -6.65 2.54
N ASP A 23 -6.96 -6.22 1.45
CA ASP A 23 -6.52 -6.42 0.07
C ASP A 23 -5.03 -6.03 -0.15
N MET A 24 -4.60 -4.90 0.41
CA MET A 24 -3.21 -4.43 0.32
C MET A 24 -2.24 -5.40 1.00
N LEU A 25 -2.56 -5.87 2.21
CA LEU A 25 -1.68 -6.81 2.90
C LEU A 25 -1.67 -8.18 2.22
N LEU A 26 -2.83 -8.68 1.80
CA LEU A 26 -2.93 -9.91 1.00
C LEU A 26 -2.06 -9.79 -0.25
N ALA A 27 -2.23 -8.73 -1.04
CA ALA A 27 -1.45 -8.53 -2.26
C ALA A 27 0.06 -8.45 -1.99
N ALA A 28 0.48 -7.80 -0.89
CA ALA A 28 1.88 -7.77 -0.50
C ALA A 28 2.42 -9.17 -0.15
N LEU A 29 1.63 -10.02 0.51
CA LEU A 29 2.05 -11.40 0.82
C LEU A 29 2.13 -12.28 -0.45
N ILE A 30 1.21 -12.09 -1.41
CA ILE A 30 1.28 -12.76 -2.72
C ILE A 30 2.51 -12.31 -3.51
N ASP A 31 2.79 -11.00 -3.56
CA ASP A 31 3.99 -10.46 -4.23
C ASP A 31 5.29 -10.96 -3.57
N ALA A 32 5.27 -11.20 -2.25
CA ALA A 32 6.38 -11.81 -1.51
C ALA A 32 6.55 -13.32 -1.79
N GLY A 33 5.65 -13.95 -2.56
CA GLY A 33 5.81 -15.32 -3.05
C GLY A 33 4.77 -16.34 -2.56
N ALA A 34 3.69 -15.92 -1.88
CA ALA A 34 2.58 -16.83 -1.58
C ALA A 34 1.78 -17.19 -2.84
N ASP A 35 1.27 -18.43 -2.93
CA ASP A 35 0.49 -18.91 -4.07
C ASP A 35 -0.99 -18.54 -3.92
N LEU A 36 -1.43 -17.55 -4.70
CA LEU A 36 -2.83 -17.11 -4.73
C LEU A 36 -3.81 -18.22 -5.08
N SER A 37 -3.40 -19.21 -5.88
CA SER A 37 -4.26 -20.34 -6.25
C SER A 37 -4.50 -21.26 -5.05
N ALA A 38 -3.48 -21.48 -4.22
CA ALA A 38 -3.61 -22.20 -2.96
C ALA A 38 -4.46 -21.42 -1.95
N VAL A 39 -4.32 -20.09 -1.91
CA VAL A 39 -5.19 -19.22 -1.09
C VAL A 39 -6.65 -19.34 -1.53
N GLN A 40 -6.93 -19.30 -2.83
CA GLN A 40 -8.28 -19.48 -3.37
C GLN A 40 -8.88 -20.82 -2.96
N ARG A 41 -8.14 -21.93 -3.03
CA ARG A 41 -8.63 -23.26 -2.61
C ARG A 41 -9.09 -23.30 -1.15
N VAL A 42 -8.40 -22.60 -0.25
CA VAL A 42 -8.82 -22.52 1.16
C VAL A 42 -10.11 -21.72 1.31
N LEU A 43 -10.29 -20.65 0.54
CA LEU A 43 -11.56 -19.93 0.51
C LEU A 43 -12.70 -20.77 -0.08
N ASP A 44 -12.48 -21.44 -1.21
CA ASP A 44 -13.49 -22.30 -1.84
C ASP A 44 -13.93 -23.44 -0.91
N ALA A 45 -13.00 -23.94 -0.08
CA ALA A 45 -13.31 -24.91 0.95
C ALA A 45 -14.26 -24.36 2.05
N LEU A 46 -14.13 -23.07 2.40
CA LEU A 46 -14.90 -22.43 3.49
C LEU A 46 -16.21 -21.79 3.01
N ILE A 47 -16.17 -21.10 1.87
CA ILE A 47 -17.27 -20.38 1.24
C ILE A 47 -17.30 -20.69 -0.27
N PRO A 48 -17.77 -21.91 -0.64
CA PRO A 48 -17.76 -22.36 -2.03
C PRO A 48 -18.46 -21.38 -2.98
N ASP A 49 -17.89 -21.21 -4.17
CA ASP A 49 -18.45 -20.44 -5.30
C ASP A 49 -18.92 -19.02 -4.94
N SER A 50 -18.38 -18.44 -3.87
CA SER A 50 -18.83 -17.14 -3.34
C SER A 50 -17.98 -15.98 -3.80
N VAL A 51 -16.67 -16.19 -3.95
CA VAL A 51 -15.70 -15.16 -4.32
C VAL A 51 -14.58 -15.71 -5.19
N ARG A 52 -13.97 -14.83 -5.99
CA ARG A 52 -12.80 -15.12 -6.81
C ARG A 52 -11.75 -14.04 -6.64
N PHE A 53 -10.50 -14.44 -6.39
CA PHE A 53 -9.38 -13.51 -6.42
C PHE A 53 -8.93 -13.23 -7.85
N VAL A 54 -8.70 -11.97 -8.15
CA VAL A 54 -8.09 -11.51 -9.39
C VAL A 54 -6.88 -10.67 -9.06
N ARG A 55 -5.74 -10.96 -9.69
CA ARG A 55 -4.51 -10.19 -9.49
C ARG A 55 -4.14 -9.40 -10.72
N SER A 56 -3.61 -8.20 -10.51
CA SER A 56 -3.07 -7.35 -11.56
C SER A 56 -1.84 -6.58 -11.06
N TRP A 57 -0.92 -6.27 -11.98
CA TRP A 57 0.19 -5.35 -11.68
C TRP A 57 -0.26 -3.92 -11.92
N VAL A 58 0.10 -3.02 -11.00
CA VAL A 58 -0.23 -1.60 -11.09
C VAL A 58 0.98 -0.73 -10.77
N ASP A 59 0.94 0.51 -11.24
CA ASP A 59 1.83 1.58 -10.78
C ASP A 59 1.10 2.42 -9.70
N ARG A 60 1.79 2.74 -8.61
CA ARG A 60 1.33 3.67 -7.58
C ARG A 60 2.44 4.67 -7.30
N GLY A 61 2.30 5.87 -7.87
CA GLY A 61 3.29 6.93 -7.69
C GLY A 61 4.70 6.54 -8.16
N GLY A 62 4.81 5.82 -9.28
CA GLY A 62 6.07 5.34 -9.85
C GLY A 62 6.60 4.04 -9.25
N GLN A 63 5.84 3.38 -8.38
CA GLN A 63 6.20 2.09 -7.79
C GLN A 63 5.34 0.97 -8.37
N ARG A 64 5.99 -0.09 -8.85
CA ARG A 64 5.32 -1.35 -9.20
C ARG A 64 4.79 -2.00 -7.93
N ALA A 65 3.51 -2.33 -7.94
CA ALA A 65 2.84 -3.04 -6.86
C ALA A 65 1.86 -4.08 -7.41
N LEU A 66 1.63 -5.15 -6.66
CA LEU A 66 0.58 -6.12 -6.95
C LEU A 66 -0.73 -5.60 -6.36
N LYS A 67 -1.81 -5.68 -7.13
CA LYS A 67 -3.18 -5.50 -6.64
C LYS A 67 -3.89 -6.84 -6.68
N VAL A 68 -4.62 -7.15 -5.61
CA VAL A 68 -5.55 -8.30 -5.54
C VAL A 68 -6.94 -7.72 -5.31
N ASP A 69 -7.84 -8.01 -6.24
CA ASP A 69 -9.26 -7.66 -6.17
C ASP A 69 -10.06 -8.92 -5.82
N VAL A 70 -11.14 -8.75 -5.05
CA VAL A 70 -12.10 -9.80 -4.71
C VAL A 70 -13.34 -9.59 -5.58
N GLU A 71 -13.63 -10.54 -6.44
CA GLU A 71 -14.89 -10.55 -7.19
C GLU A 71 -15.91 -11.41 -6.46
N VAL A 72 -17.05 -10.80 -6.10
CA VAL A 72 -18.19 -11.52 -5.52
C VAL A 72 -18.97 -12.21 -6.64
N LEU A 73 -19.14 -13.53 -6.52
CA LEU A 73 -19.79 -14.37 -7.53
C LEU A 73 -21.29 -14.60 -7.28
N VAL A 74 -21.80 -14.13 -6.14
CA VAL A 74 -23.20 -14.29 -5.72
C VAL A 74 -23.93 -12.95 -5.76
N GLU A 75 -25.17 -12.94 -6.24
CA GLU A 75 -25.96 -11.71 -6.41
C GLU A 75 -26.40 -11.08 -5.07
N ASP A 76 -26.76 -11.92 -4.09
CA ASP A 76 -27.20 -11.48 -2.76
C ASP A 76 -26.41 -12.22 -1.67
N PRO A 77 -25.22 -11.74 -1.30
CA PRO A 77 -24.41 -12.40 -0.31
C PRO A 77 -25.07 -12.31 1.07
N PRO A 78 -25.16 -13.42 1.83
CA PRO A 78 -25.78 -13.40 3.14
C PRO A 78 -25.02 -12.47 4.08
N HIS A 79 -25.74 -11.64 4.82
CA HIS A 79 -25.18 -10.91 5.95
C HIS A 79 -24.73 -11.90 7.03
N ARG A 80 -23.45 -11.86 7.40
CA ARG A 80 -22.87 -12.73 8.43
C ARG A 80 -22.53 -11.93 9.67
N THR A 81 -22.93 -12.46 10.82
CA THR A 81 -22.46 -12.00 12.14
C THR A 81 -21.10 -12.59 12.45
N TRP A 82 -20.39 -11.99 13.40
CA TRP A 82 -19.18 -12.60 13.97
C TRP A 82 -19.46 -14.02 14.48
N ALA A 83 -20.56 -14.25 15.20
CA ALA A 83 -20.92 -15.58 15.69
C ALA A 83 -21.02 -16.63 14.56
N SER A 84 -21.63 -16.27 13.42
CA SER A 84 -21.73 -17.15 12.25
C SER A 84 -20.37 -17.43 11.60
N ILE A 85 -19.50 -16.42 11.49
CA ILE A 85 -18.15 -16.59 10.94
C ILE A 85 -17.32 -17.48 11.85
N ARG A 86 -17.37 -17.24 13.16
CA ARG A 86 -16.66 -18.04 14.16
C ARG A 86 -17.10 -19.51 14.10
N GLU A 87 -18.40 -19.76 14.07
CA GLU A 87 -18.94 -21.12 13.94
C GLU A 87 -18.47 -21.81 12.65
N MET A 88 -18.54 -21.12 11.51
CA MET A 88 -18.06 -21.64 10.22
C MET A 88 -16.57 -22.02 10.27
N LEU A 89 -15.71 -21.16 10.84
CA LEU A 89 -14.28 -21.43 10.96
C LEU A 89 -13.98 -22.57 11.95
N GLU A 90 -14.71 -22.65 13.06
CA GLU A 90 -14.57 -23.72 14.05
C GLU A 90 -15.03 -25.08 13.49
N GLN A 91 -16.12 -25.11 12.73
CA GLN A 91 -16.60 -26.32 12.05
C GLN A 91 -15.63 -26.82 10.97
N ALA A 92 -14.79 -25.94 10.41
CA ALA A 92 -13.78 -26.32 9.43
C ALA A 92 -12.53 -26.97 10.05
N ARG A 93 -12.38 -26.98 11.38
CA ARG A 93 -11.23 -27.61 12.04
C ARG A 93 -11.15 -29.10 11.72
N GLY A 94 -9.94 -29.56 11.43
CA GLY A 94 -9.67 -30.97 11.12
C GLY A 94 -9.92 -31.36 9.65
N ARG A 95 -10.43 -30.44 8.82
CA ARG A 95 -10.46 -30.65 7.37
C ARG A 95 -9.06 -30.56 6.78
N GLU A 96 -8.76 -31.42 5.81
CA GLU A 96 -7.44 -31.49 5.16
C GLU A 96 -7.17 -30.28 4.24
N ASP A 97 -8.22 -29.74 3.63
CA ASP A 97 -8.20 -28.62 2.70
C ASP A 97 -8.15 -27.24 3.38
N VAL A 98 -8.24 -27.19 4.72
CA VAL A 98 -8.22 -25.95 5.50
C VAL A 98 -7.18 -26.05 6.63
N PRO A 99 -5.99 -25.42 6.46
CA PRO A 99 -4.93 -25.50 7.46
C PRO A 99 -5.34 -24.92 8.82
N ALA A 100 -5.11 -25.67 9.91
CA ALA A 100 -5.46 -25.25 11.27
C ALA A 100 -4.85 -23.89 11.66
N ARG A 101 -3.59 -23.65 11.27
CA ARG A 101 -2.91 -22.37 11.53
C ARG A 101 -3.60 -21.19 10.83
N THR A 102 -4.19 -21.39 9.66
CA THR A 102 -4.96 -20.36 8.95
C THR A 102 -6.23 -20.02 9.72
N LEU A 103 -6.94 -21.04 10.22
CA LEU A 103 -8.12 -20.86 11.06
C LEU A 103 -7.79 -20.09 12.35
N ASP A 104 -6.72 -20.48 13.05
CA ASP A 104 -6.32 -19.83 14.31
C ASP A 104 -5.99 -18.34 14.11
N LEU A 105 -5.25 -18.02 13.04
CA LEU A 105 -4.93 -16.63 12.69
C LEU A 105 -6.20 -15.85 12.32
N ALA A 106 -7.06 -16.42 11.46
CA ALA A 106 -8.29 -15.76 11.00
C ALA A 106 -9.26 -15.50 12.16
N LEU A 107 -9.46 -16.48 13.05
CA LEU A 107 -10.26 -16.32 14.27
C LEU A 107 -9.73 -15.21 15.17
N GLY A 108 -8.40 -15.13 15.34
CA GLY A 108 -7.76 -14.07 16.11
C GLY A 108 -7.97 -12.67 15.49
N VAL A 109 -7.87 -12.57 14.16
CA VAL A 109 -8.09 -11.30 13.44
C VAL A 109 -9.55 -10.87 13.50
N PHE A 110 -10.49 -11.76 13.19
CA PHE A 110 -11.91 -11.44 13.28
C PHE A 110 -12.37 -11.12 14.70
N GLY A 111 -11.85 -11.81 15.71
CA GLY A 111 -12.14 -11.51 17.12
C GLY A 111 -11.77 -10.07 17.46
N ARG A 112 -10.57 -9.62 17.07
CA ARG A 112 -10.13 -8.22 17.28
C ARG A 112 -11.03 -7.23 16.56
N LEU A 113 -11.42 -7.52 15.32
CA LEU A 113 -12.31 -6.67 14.54
C LEU A 113 -13.70 -6.59 15.21
N ALA A 114 -14.28 -7.73 15.58
CA ALA A 114 -15.56 -7.80 16.28
C ALA A 114 -15.55 -7.06 17.62
N GLU A 115 -14.47 -7.17 18.41
CA GLU A 115 -14.32 -6.41 19.65
C GLU A 115 -14.29 -4.89 19.40
N ALA A 116 -13.55 -4.44 18.38
CA ALA A 116 -13.45 -3.02 18.05
C ALA A 116 -14.76 -2.44 17.50
N GLU A 117 -15.44 -3.19 16.63
CA GLU A 117 -16.75 -2.82 16.07
C GLU A 117 -17.84 -2.84 17.14
N GLY A 118 -17.93 -3.90 17.95
CA GLY A 118 -18.89 -4.01 19.03
C GLY A 118 -18.74 -2.88 20.04
N ALA A 119 -17.51 -2.53 20.39
CA ALA A 119 -17.25 -1.44 21.30
C ALA A 119 -17.49 -0.04 20.67
N THR A 120 -17.41 0.10 19.33
CA THR A 120 -17.81 1.30 18.59
C THR A 120 -19.32 1.47 18.58
N HIS A 121 -20.06 0.37 18.40
CA HIS A 121 -21.51 0.33 18.27
C HIS A 121 -22.27 0.16 19.60
N GLY A 122 -21.56 -0.17 20.68
CA GLY A 122 -22.17 -0.42 21.99
C GLY A 122 -22.92 -1.76 22.06
N VAL A 123 -22.54 -2.74 21.24
CA VAL A 123 -23.14 -4.08 21.19
C VAL A 123 -22.11 -5.15 21.57
N PRO A 124 -22.54 -6.33 22.08
CA PRO A 124 -21.64 -7.46 22.29
C PRO A 124 -20.92 -7.88 20.99
N ALA A 125 -19.67 -8.31 21.09
CA ALA A 125 -18.88 -8.71 19.92
C ALA A 125 -19.55 -9.82 19.08
N ASP A 126 -20.21 -10.79 19.71
CA ASP A 126 -20.93 -11.87 19.02
C ASP A 126 -22.15 -11.39 18.20
N GLU A 127 -22.70 -10.22 18.53
CA GLU A 127 -23.83 -9.58 17.83
C GLU A 127 -23.37 -8.61 16.73
N VAL A 128 -22.06 -8.45 16.54
CA VAL A 128 -21.53 -7.57 15.49
C VAL A 128 -21.87 -8.13 14.13
N HIS A 129 -22.50 -7.26 13.34
CA HIS A 129 -22.61 -7.41 11.90
C HIS A 129 -21.57 -6.50 11.24
N PHE A 130 -20.75 -7.07 10.37
CA PHE A 130 -19.78 -6.31 9.60
C PHE A 130 -20.54 -5.56 8.48
N HIS A 131 -20.97 -4.33 8.78
CA HIS A 131 -21.82 -3.52 7.90
C HIS A 131 -21.03 -2.59 6.97
N GLU A 132 -19.81 -2.19 7.36
CA GLU A 132 -18.95 -1.30 6.56
C GLU A 132 -17.92 -2.05 5.71
N VAL A 133 -17.93 -3.38 5.82
CA VAL A 133 -17.05 -4.28 5.10
C VAL A 133 -17.92 -5.30 4.40
N GLY A 134 -17.88 -5.31 3.07
CA GLY A 134 -18.57 -6.35 2.28
C GLY A 134 -18.22 -7.69 2.90
N ALA A 135 -19.20 -8.39 3.48
CA ALA A 135 -18.91 -9.50 4.39
C ALA A 135 -18.01 -10.55 3.73
N LEU A 136 -18.18 -10.74 2.42
CA LEU A 136 -17.34 -11.59 1.59
C LEU A 136 -15.95 -11.01 1.29
N ASP A 137 -15.83 -9.70 1.02
CA ASP A 137 -14.53 -9.05 0.78
C ASP A 137 -13.65 -9.15 2.02
N SER A 138 -14.19 -8.87 3.21
CA SER A 138 -13.42 -9.04 4.46
C SER A 138 -13.14 -10.48 4.82
N LEU A 139 -14.04 -11.41 4.51
CA LEU A 139 -13.75 -12.83 4.61
C LEU A 139 -12.57 -13.22 3.73
N ALA A 140 -12.60 -12.79 2.47
CA ALA A 140 -11.54 -13.07 1.52
C ALA A 140 -10.21 -12.44 1.93
N ASP A 141 -10.21 -11.16 2.32
CA ASP A 141 -9.02 -10.44 2.76
C ASP A 141 -8.39 -11.09 4.00
N VAL A 142 -9.18 -11.36 5.04
CA VAL A 142 -8.66 -11.88 6.32
C VAL A 142 -8.17 -13.31 6.17
N ILE A 143 -8.99 -14.20 5.62
CA ILE A 143 -8.63 -15.60 5.43
C ILE A 143 -7.48 -15.69 4.43
N GLY A 144 -7.55 -14.91 3.35
CA GLY A 144 -6.52 -14.88 2.32
C GLY A 144 -5.17 -14.44 2.86
N ALA A 145 -5.13 -13.34 3.61
CA ALA A 145 -3.89 -12.85 4.22
C ALA A 145 -3.33 -13.84 5.27
N CYS A 146 -4.20 -14.47 6.09
CA CYS A 146 -3.77 -15.49 7.05
C CYS A 146 -3.18 -16.74 6.36
N GLU A 147 -3.77 -17.19 5.26
CA GLU A 147 -3.27 -18.33 4.49
C GLU A 147 -1.95 -17.98 3.78
N ALA A 148 -1.86 -16.80 3.14
CA ALA A 148 -0.63 -16.34 2.52
C ALA A 148 0.50 -16.19 3.56
N TRP A 149 0.19 -15.66 4.76
CA TRP A 149 1.11 -15.60 5.90
C TRP A 149 1.63 -16.97 6.30
N ARG A 150 0.74 -17.97 6.39
CA ARG A 150 1.09 -19.35 6.71
C ARG A 150 1.99 -19.96 5.63
N GLN A 151 1.67 -19.78 4.35
CA GLN A 151 2.46 -20.29 3.23
C GLN A 151 3.89 -19.75 3.22
N LEU A 152 4.06 -18.47 3.54
CA LEU A 152 5.38 -17.85 3.65
C LEU A 152 6.17 -18.31 4.88
N GLY A 153 5.57 -19.12 5.75
CA GLY A 153 6.21 -19.67 6.94
C GLY A 153 6.53 -18.62 8.00
N ILE A 154 5.94 -17.43 7.94
CA ILE A 154 6.24 -16.32 8.87
C ILE A 154 5.86 -16.74 10.29
N THR A 155 6.77 -16.64 11.24
CA THR A 155 6.55 -17.06 12.64
C THR A 155 6.39 -15.89 13.59
N GLU A 156 6.97 -14.74 13.26
CA GLU A 156 6.93 -13.53 14.05
C GLU A 156 6.95 -12.31 13.13
N ALA A 157 6.38 -11.20 13.59
CA ALA A 157 6.47 -9.96 12.86
C ALA A 157 6.41 -8.71 13.72
N THR A 158 6.99 -7.66 13.17
CA THR A 158 6.91 -6.29 13.67
C THR A 158 6.19 -5.44 12.65
N GLY A 159 5.23 -4.63 13.09
CA GLY A 159 4.62 -3.61 12.25
C GLY A 159 5.23 -2.23 12.49
N SER A 160 5.24 -1.39 11.45
CA SER A 160 5.68 0.00 11.54
C SER A 160 4.75 0.87 12.39
N VAL A 161 5.07 2.17 12.48
CA VAL A 161 4.06 3.20 12.78
C VAL A 161 2.94 3.12 11.74
N LEU A 162 1.69 3.21 12.20
CA LEU A 162 0.50 3.12 11.36
C LEU A 162 0.07 4.52 10.89
N ALA A 163 0.05 4.74 9.58
CA ALA A 163 -0.54 5.94 9.01
C ALA A 163 -2.06 5.81 8.94
N VAL A 164 -2.78 6.64 9.69
CA VAL A 164 -4.24 6.54 9.81
C VAL A 164 -5.01 7.46 8.86
N GLY A 165 -4.33 8.45 8.27
CA GLY A 165 -4.95 9.47 7.42
C GLY A 165 -5.35 10.72 8.20
N SER A 166 -6.27 11.50 7.64
CA SER A 166 -6.78 12.74 8.26
C SER A 166 -8.07 13.25 7.61
N GLY A 167 -8.74 14.18 8.29
CA GLY A 167 -9.96 14.81 7.78
C GLY A 167 -11.21 14.04 8.15
N ARG A 168 -12.15 13.98 7.21
CA ARG A 168 -13.47 13.40 7.40
C ARG A 168 -13.88 12.63 6.15
N ILE A 169 -14.65 11.57 6.33
CA ILE A 169 -15.18 10.74 5.23
C ILE A 169 -16.68 10.52 5.42
N ARG A 170 -17.37 10.21 4.32
CA ARG A 170 -18.78 9.83 4.33
C ARG A 170 -18.90 8.31 4.32
N ALA A 171 -19.43 7.75 5.39
CA ALA A 171 -19.72 6.33 5.56
C ALA A 171 -21.24 6.09 5.73
N ALA A 172 -21.63 4.84 5.97
CA ALA A 172 -23.01 4.49 6.33
C ALA A 172 -23.47 5.25 7.59
N HIS A 173 -22.54 5.52 8.49
CA HIS A 173 -22.76 6.26 9.74
C HIS A 173 -22.80 7.78 9.54
N GLY A 174 -22.81 8.21 8.28
CA GLY A 174 -22.80 9.61 7.91
C GLY A 174 -21.40 10.18 7.79
N ASP A 175 -21.23 11.44 8.20
CA ASP A 175 -19.94 12.11 8.11
C ASP A 175 -19.16 11.84 9.40
N ILE A 176 -18.03 11.13 9.29
CA ILE A 176 -17.22 10.66 10.42
C ILE A 176 -15.76 11.14 10.31
N PRO A 177 -15.08 11.35 11.45
CA PRO A 177 -13.67 11.74 11.44
C PRO A 177 -12.78 10.60 10.96
N VAL A 178 -11.60 10.95 10.47
CA VAL A 178 -10.50 10.01 10.20
C VAL A 178 -9.42 10.15 11.30
N PRO A 179 -8.95 9.05 11.91
CA PRO A 179 -9.35 7.66 11.69
C PRO A 179 -10.82 7.41 12.05
N VAL A 180 -11.44 6.50 11.30
CA VAL A 180 -12.79 6.03 11.63
C VAL A 180 -12.80 5.32 12.99
N PRO A 181 -13.94 5.30 13.71
CA PRO A 181 -13.99 4.83 15.10
C PRO A 181 -13.39 3.43 15.32
N ALA A 182 -13.70 2.45 14.46
CA ALA A 182 -13.15 1.10 14.57
C ALA A 182 -11.62 1.05 14.42
N VAL A 183 -11.06 1.83 13.48
CA VAL A 183 -9.59 1.99 13.33
C VAL A 183 -8.98 2.60 14.58
N ALA A 184 -9.62 3.64 15.15
CA ALA A 184 -9.15 4.27 16.39
C ALA A 184 -9.14 3.29 17.57
N ARG A 185 -10.15 2.39 17.66
CA ARG A 185 -10.21 1.33 18.67
C ARG A 185 -9.11 0.27 18.47
N LEU A 186 -8.94 -0.23 17.26
CA LEU A 186 -7.93 -1.25 16.94
C LEU A 186 -6.49 -0.76 17.18
N ALA A 187 -6.27 0.54 16.94
CA ALA A 187 -4.96 1.19 17.10
C ALA A 187 -4.61 1.55 18.56
N LEU A 188 -5.47 1.27 19.55
CA LEU A 188 -5.14 1.52 20.95
C LEU A 188 -3.84 0.80 21.35
N GLY A 189 -2.89 1.57 21.86
CA GLY A 189 -1.55 1.09 22.24
C GLY A 189 -0.59 0.85 21.06
N TRP A 190 -1.01 1.14 19.82
CA TRP A 190 -0.14 1.09 18.63
C TRP A 190 0.36 2.49 18.26
N PRO A 191 1.63 2.66 17.85
CA PRO A 191 2.12 3.95 17.37
C PRO A 191 1.39 4.33 16.08
N THR A 192 0.77 5.52 16.09
CA THR A 192 0.03 6.06 14.93
C THR A 192 0.58 7.43 14.52
N VAL A 193 0.42 7.74 13.24
CA VAL A 193 0.65 9.07 12.69
C VAL A 193 -0.54 9.47 11.84
N ALA A 194 -1.06 10.67 12.10
CA ALA A 194 -2.14 11.28 11.36
C ALA A 194 -1.61 12.46 10.52
N GLY A 195 -2.33 12.83 9.47
CA GLY A 195 -2.04 14.01 8.65
C GLY A 195 -1.44 13.71 7.27
N GLU A 196 -0.98 14.78 6.62
CA GLU A 196 -0.24 14.74 5.35
C GLU A 196 1.19 14.28 5.59
N MET A 197 1.41 12.97 5.70
CA MET A 197 2.75 12.43 5.51
C MET A 197 3.13 12.52 4.03
N LEU A 198 3.48 13.72 3.62
CA LEU A 198 4.59 14.11 2.75
C LEU A 198 4.67 15.65 2.90
N PRO A 199 5.78 16.25 3.39
CA PRO A 199 5.94 17.68 3.19
C PRO A 199 5.84 17.94 1.69
N ALA A 200 5.03 18.92 1.29
CA ALA A 200 5.05 19.42 -0.09
C ALA A 200 6.52 19.61 -0.46
N ARG A 201 7.03 18.84 -1.43
CA ARG A 201 8.33 19.11 -2.02
C ARG A 201 8.23 20.53 -2.57
N GLY A 202 8.78 21.50 -1.83
CA GLY A 202 9.00 22.85 -2.31
C GLY A 202 10.03 22.80 -3.41
N HIS A 203 9.65 22.36 -4.61
CA HIS A 203 10.42 22.60 -5.82
C HIS A 203 10.14 24.02 -6.29
N GLY A 204 10.66 24.97 -5.52
CA GLY A 204 10.91 26.33 -5.94
C GLY A 204 12.40 26.54 -6.13
N HIS A 205 13.04 25.78 -7.02
CA HIS A 205 14.32 26.22 -7.60
C HIS A 205 14.00 27.11 -8.79
N SER A 206 13.47 28.31 -8.53
CA SER A 206 13.65 29.41 -9.46
C SER A 206 15.13 29.81 -9.37
N HIS A 207 15.94 29.36 -10.32
CA HIS A 207 17.19 30.05 -10.62
C HIS A 207 16.81 31.43 -11.18
N ALA A 208 16.53 32.37 -10.29
CA ALA A 208 16.53 33.78 -10.62
C ALA A 208 17.99 34.16 -10.87
N HIS A 209 18.41 34.09 -12.14
CA HIS A 209 19.57 34.84 -12.57
C HIS A 209 19.21 36.33 -12.51
N SER A 210 19.61 36.95 -11.41
CA SER A 210 19.73 38.40 -11.30
C SER A 210 20.80 38.87 -12.28
N HIS A 211 20.39 39.56 -13.34
CA HIS A 211 21.22 40.55 -14.00
C HIS A 211 20.38 41.81 -14.31
N ASP A 212 21.00 42.93 -13.97
CA ASP A 212 20.50 44.29 -13.94
C ASP A 212 19.99 44.84 -15.28
N HIS A 213 18.91 45.64 -15.27
CA HIS A 213 18.99 47.11 -15.26
C HIS A 213 17.60 47.76 -15.47
N PRO A 214 17.36 48.96 -14.88
CA PRO A 214 16.09 49.66 -14.98
C PRO A 214 16.09 50.64 -16.17
N HIS A 215 15.01 50.65 -16.95
CA HIS A 215 14.68 51.77 -17.81
C HIS A 215 13.22 52.17 -17.66
N SER A 216 13.04 53.37 -17.12
CA SER A 216 11.80 54.12 -17.05
C SER A 216 11.68 55.07 -18.24
N HIS A 217 10.57 55.00 -18.98
CA HIS A 217 9.88 56.08 -19.70
C HIS A 217 8.45 55.53 -19.92
N GLY A 218 7.31 56.18 -19.69
CA GLY A 218 7.00 57.60 -19.62
C GLY A 218 5.85 57.89 -20.59
N HIS A 219 4.62 58.00 -20.05
CA HIS A 219 3.39 58.61 -20.60
C HIS A 219 2.46 57.83 -21.55
N GLY A 220 1.16 57.90 -21.24
CA GLY A 220 0.15 58.26 -22.24
C GLY A 220 -1.09 57.38 -22.34
N GLU A 221 -2.17 57.88 -21.74
CA GLU A 221 -3.57 57.76 -22.20
C GLU A 221 -4.31 56.42 -22.07
N GLY A 222 -5.42 56.49 -21.32
CA GLY A 222 -6.48 55.50 -21.39
C GLY A 222 -7.36 55.69 -22.62
N HIS A 223 -8.00 54.62 -23.06
CA HIS A 223 -9.45 54.52 -23.11
C HIS A 223 -9.87 53.09 -23.47
N SER A 224 -11.03 52.75 -22.93
CA SER A 224 -11.83 51.54 -23.02
C SER A 224 -12.09 50.99 -24.42
N HIS A 225 -12.12 49.66 -24.55
CA HIS A 225 -12.99 48.99 -25.53
C HIS A 225 -13.75 47.83 -24.89
N SER A 226 -15.07 47.98 -24.91
CA SER A 226 -16.08 46.92 -24.82
C SER A 226 -16.08 46.15 -26.14
N HIS A 227 -16.10 44.81 -26.07
CA HIS A 227 -16.60 44.00 -27.17
C HIS A 227 -17.44 42.83 -26.64
N ASP A 228 -18.68 42.84 -27.13
CA ASP A 228 -19.69 41.82 -27.09
C ASP A 228 -19.22 40.45 -27.62
N GLN A 229 -19.86 39.42 -27.04
CA GLN A 229 -20.25 38.14 -27.64
C GLN A 229 -19.16 37.20 -28.20
N LEU A 230 -18.98 36.06 -27.53
CA LEU A 230 -18.39 34.85 -28.09
C LEU A 230 -19.48 33.77 -28.29
N PRO A 231 -19.39 32.92 -29.33
CA PRO A 231 -20.50 32.12 -29.84
C PRO A 231 -20.73 30.82 -29.06
N ALA A 232 -21.98 30.35 -29.09
CA ALA A 232 -22.43 29.10 -28.51
C ALA A 232 -22.46 27.95 -29.54
N HIS A 233 -21.35 27.24 -29.73
CA HIS A 233 -21.30 25.88 -30.31
C HIS A 233 -20.01 25.21 -29.78
N ALA A 234 -19.94 23.97 -29.29
CA ALA A 234 -20.72 22.79 -29.58
C ALA A 234 -20.88 21.89 -28.35
N GLN A 235 -21.99 21.16 -28.35
CA GLN A 235 -22.44 20.25 -27.30
C GLN A 235 -21.47 19.07 -27.13
N GLY A 236 -20.97 18.88 -25.92
CA GLY A 236 -20.58 17.60 -25.36
C GLY A 236 -21.44 17.38 -24.11
N GLY A 237 -22.18 16.27 -24.06
CA GLY A 237 -23.13 15.96 -22.99
C GLY A 237 -22.51 15.96 -21.58
N PRO A 238 -23.33 15.93 -20.52
CA PRO A 238 -22.83 16.02 -19.16
C PRO A 238 -22.04 14.76 -18.83
N HIS A 239 -20.71 14.88 -18.84
CA HIS A 239 -19.86 13.98 -18.08
C HIS A 239 -20.06 14.32 -16.59
N GLU A 240 -20.84 13.50 -15.89
CA GLU A 240 -20.90 13.51 -14.43
C GLU A 240 -19.53 13.09 -13.88
N HIS A 241 -18.64 14.06 -13.72
CA HIS A 241 -17.55 13.94 -12.77
C HIS A 241 -18.17 14.05 -11.37
N GLY A 242 -18.32 12.91 -10.69
CA GLY A 242 -18.78 12.77 -9.31
C GLY A 242 -17.84 13.39 -8.28
N GLY A 243 -17.44 14.65 -8.46
CA GLY A 243 -16.80 15.48 -7.46
C GLY A 243 -17.81 15.83 -6.36
N ARG A 244 -17.97 14.90 -5.42
CA ARG A 244 -18.80 15.07 -4.22
C ARG A 244 -18.30 16.27 -3.43
N ARG A 245 -19.12 17.33 -3.34
CA ARG A 245 -18.81 18.55 -2.59
C ARG A 245 -18.68 18.22 -1.09
N VAL A 246 -17.51 18.50 -0.53
CA VAL A 246 -17.28 18.55 0.92
C VAL A 246 -18.14 19.70 1.49
N PRO A 247 -18.86 19.52 2.61
CA PRO A 247 -19.61 20.60 3.25
C PRO A 247 -18.72 21.82 3.52
N ALA A 248 -19.26 23.03 3.29
CA ALA A 248 -18.53 24.27 3.52
C ALA A 248 -18.07 24.36 4.98
N GLY A 249 -16.75 24.52 5.19
CA GLY A 249 -16.13 24.69 6.52
C GLY A 249 -15.20 23.56 6.97
N VAL A 250 -15.10 22.45 6.22
CA VAL A 250 -14.16 21.36 6.52
C VAL A 250 -12.95 21.45 5.59
N ALA A 251 -11.75 21.59 6.14
CA ALA A 251 -10.52 21.49 5.36
C ALA A 251 -10.43 20.10 4.72
N PRO A 252 -10.17 19.97 3.40
CA PRO A 252 -10.02 18.68 2.77
C PRO A 252 -8.81 17.96 3.37
N GLY A 253 -9.07 16.89 4.12
CA GLY A 253 -8.01 15.99 4.57
C GLY A 253 -7.73 14.91 3.52
N ILE A 254 -6.69 14.12 3.77
CA ILE A 254 -6.29 13.01 2.91
C ILE A 254 -7.36 11.91 2.80
N GLY A 255 -8.28 11.85 3.77
CA GLY A 255 -9.20 10.74 3.96
C GLY A 255 -8.51 9.57 4.65
N GLU A 256 -9.15 8.40 4.60
CA GLU A 256 -8.65 7.18 5.23
C GLU A 256 -7.46 6.60 4.47
N LEU A 257 -6.41 6.29 5.24
CA LEU A 257 -5.26 5.49 4.80
C LEU A 257 -5.27 4.08 5.40
N ALA A 258 -5.98 3.87 6.50
CA ALA A 258 -6.08 2.58 7.16
C ALA A 258 -7.55 2.14 7.24
N THR A 259 -7.84 0.90 6.89
CA THR A 259 -9.17 0.30 7.04
C THR A 259 -9.24 -0.54 8.32
N PRO A 260 -10.43 -0.75 8.91
CA PRO A 260 -10.58 -1.63 10.08
C PRO A 260 -9.96 -3.02 9.84
N THR A 261 -10.23 -3.64 8.69
CA THR A 261 -9.66 -4.95 8.32
C THR A 261 -8.14 -4.94 8.24
N GLY A 262 -7.55 -3.92 7.60
CA GLY A 262 -6.09 -3.80 7.49
C GLY A 262 -5.41 -3.66 8.85
N VAL A 263 -5.99 -2.86 9.76
CA VAL A 263 -5.45 -2.69 11.12
C VAL A 263 -5.67 -3.93 11.97
N ALA A 264 -6.80 -4.61 11.84
CA ALA A 264 -7.05 -5.88 12.53
C ALA A 264 -6.05 -6.96 12.10
N LEU A 265 -5.75 -7.06 10.80
CA LEU A 265 -4.70 -7.93 10.27
C LEU A 265 -3.31 -7.56 10.81
N LEU A 266 -2.94 -6.28 10.77
CA LEU A 266 -1.67 -5.81 11.34
C LEU A 266 -1.54 -6.23 12.82
N ARG A 267 -2.58 -5.99 13.62
CA ARG A 267 -2.61 -6.28 15.06
C ARG A 267 -2.72 -7.77 15.38
N GLY A 268 -3.30 -8.56 14.47
CA GLY A 268 -3.42 -10.00 14.60
C GLY A 268 -2.16 -10.76 14.21
N LEU A 269 -1.42 -10.26 13.20
CA LEU A 269 -0.26 -10.93 12.62
C LEU A 269 1.08 -10.39 13.17
N ALA A 270 1.17 -9.10 13.52
CA ALA A 270 2.37 -8.52 14.11
C ALA A 270 2.29 -8.50 15.64
N ALA A 271 3.26 -9.16 16.29
CA ALA A 271 3.36 -9.24 17.74
C ALA A 271 3.82 -7.93 18.38
N THR A 272 4.58 -7.12 17.63
CA THR A 272 5.20 -5.88 18.13
C THR A 272 5.05 -4.74 17.14
N ALA A 273 5.11 -3.51 17.64
CA ALA A 273 5.20 -2.31 16.83
C ALA A 273 6.56 -1.66 17.03
N GLY A 274 7.19 -1.18 15.96
CA GLY A 274 8.51 -0.56 16.07
C GLY A 274 9.22 -0.35 14.74
N PRO A 275 10.51 0.01 14.79
CA PRO A 275 11.35 0.05 13.59
C PRO A 275 11.51 -1.37 13.01
N GLN A 276 11.90 -1.44 11.73
CA GLN A 276 12.23 -2.70 11.09
C GLN A 276 13.28 -3.47 11.92
N PRO A 277 13.01 -4.72 12.32
CA PRO A 277 13.98 -5.52 13.06
C PRO A 277 15.17 -5.88 12.17
N MET A 278 16.31 -6.20 12.80
CA MET A 278 17.46 -6.68 12.05
C MET A 278 17.18 -8.06 11.45
N LEU A 279 17.02 -8.10 10.14
CA LEU A 279 16.76 -9.31 9.36
C LEU A 279 17.52 -9.27 8.04
N VAL A 280 17.86 -10.44 7.51
CA VAL A 280 18.30 -10.58 6.13
C VAL A 280 17.05 -10.82 5.28
N THR A 281 16.67 -9.84 4.46
CA THR A 281 15.46 -9.92 3.64
C THR A 281 15.67 -10.93 2.52
N GLU A 282 14.79 -11.92 2.45
CA GLU A 282 14.81 -12.98 1.43
C GLU A 282 13.66 -12.80 0.42
N ALA A 283 12.58 -12.16 0.85
CA ALA A 283 11.46 -11.79 0.00
C ALA A 283 10.93 -10.39 0.37
N LEU A 284 10.51 -9.65 -0.65
CA LEU A 284 9.84 -8.36 -0.54
C LEU A 284 8.57 -8.45 -1.37
N GLY A 285 7.45 -8.06 -0.77
CA GLY A 285 6.21 -7.86 -1.51
C GLY A 285 5.65 -6.46 -1.29
N VAL A 286 5.02 -5.93 -2.34
CA VAL A 286 4.42 -4.60 -2.37
C VAL A 286 2.97 -4.74 -2.85
N GLY A 287 2.03 -4.49 -1.93
CA GLY A 287 0.60 -4.56 -2.21
C GLY A 287 0.00 -3.18 -2.40
N ALA A 288 -0.72 -2.98 -3.49
CA ALA A 288 -1.37 -1.71 -3.84
C ALA A 288 -2.80 -1.64 -3.33
N GLY A 289 -3.17 -0.46 -2.83
CA GLY A 289 -4.55 -0.15 -2.51
C GLY A 289 -5.32 0.35 -3.73
N THR A 290 -6.65 0.37 -3.58
CA THR A 290 -7.56 0.81 -4.64
C THR A 290 -7.44 2.31 -4.95
N LYS A 291 -7.28 3.17 -3.95
CA LYS A 291 -7.10 4.61 -4.16
C LYS A 291 -5.74 4.88 -4.82
N ASP A 292 -5.72 5.64 -5.90
CA ASP A 292 -4.51 6.14 -6.53
C ASP A 292 -4.46 7.66 -6.39
N THR A 293 -3.55 8.15 -5.55
CA THR A 293 -3.43 9.57 -5.23
C THR A 293 -2.12 10.09 -5.80
N PRO A 294 -2.15 11.11 -6.68
CA PRO A 294 -0.92 11.67 -7.26
C PRO A 294 0.09 12.08 -6.18
N GLY A 295 1.35 11.70 -6.38
CA GLY A 295 2.45 12.02 -5.46
C GLY A 295 2.50 11.17 -4.18
N ARG A 296 1.54 10.28 -3.92
CA ARG A 296 1.57 9.37 -2.78
C ARG A 296 1.31 7.91 -3.20
N PRO A 297 2.34 7.06 -3.20
CA PRO A 297 2.20 5.63 -3.38
C PRO A 297 1.30 5.03 -2.30
N ASN A 298 0.10 4.59 -2.67
CA ASN A 298 -0.82 3.88 -1.77
C ASN A 298 -0.47 2.40 -1.75
N VAL A 299 0.55 2.04 -0.99
CA VAL A 299 1.10 0.68 -0.95
C VAL A 299 1.45 0.24 0.48
N VAL A 300 1.33 -1.05 0.75
CA VAL A 300 1.91 -1.72 1.93
C VAL A 300 3.09 -2.55 1.47
N ARG A 301 4.15 -2.60 2.28
CA ARG A 301 5.29 -3.49 2.02
C ARG A 301 5.39 -4.56 3.09
N VAL A 302 5.72 -5.78 2.68
CA VAL A 302 6.07 -6.87 3.59
C VAL A 302 7.47 -7.34 3.25
N LEU A 303 8.37 -7.28 4.22
CA LEU A 303 9.71 -7.84 4.12
C LEU A 303 9.73 -9.13 4.92
N VAL A 304 10.08 -10.25 4.29
CA VAL A 304 10.18 -11.57 4.94
C VAL A 304 11.62 -12.05 4.82
N GLY A 305 12.13 -12.66 5.87
CA GLY A 305 13.48 -13.21 5.81
C GLY A 305 13.84 -14.03 7.02
N ARG A 306 15.14 -14.07 7.29
CA ARG A 306 15.72 -14.76 8.44
C ARG A 306 16.34 -13.76 9.41
N PRO A 307 16.47 -14.11 10.71
CA PRO A 307 17.17 -13.26 11.66
C PRO A 307 18.57 -12.92 11.16
N PHE A 308 18.97 -11.67 11.33
CA PHE A 308 20.36 -11.28 11.09
C PHE A 308 21.21 -11.74 12.26
N THR A 309 22.17 -12.62 12.00
CA THR A 309 23.24 -12.99 12.92
C THR A 309 24.53 -12.34 12.45
N ALA A 310 25.10 -11.46 13.26
CA ALA A 310 26.43 -10.95 12.99
C ALA A 310 27.42 -12.12 13.11
N GLU A 311 28.01 -12.52 12.00
CA GLU A 311 29.20 -13.38 12.06
C GLU A 311 30.31 -12.58 12.76
N PRO A 312 31.04 -13.16 13.73
CA PRO A 312 32.20 -12.51 14.27
C PRO A 312 33.17 -12.25 13.12
N HIS A 313 33.38 -10.98 12.79
CA HIS A 313 34.43 -10.58 11.88
C HIS A 313 35.73 -11.15 12.45
N ALA A 314 36.39 -12.06 11.72
CA ALA A 314 37.70 -12.53 12.11
C ALA A 314 38.58 -11.28 12.29
N ALA A 315 38.92 -10.97 13.54
CA ALA A 315 39.73 -9.81 13.87
C ALA A 315 41.07 -9.95 13.12
N GLY A 316 41.25 -9.22 12.02
CA GLY A 316 42.51 -9.25 11.29
C GLY A 316 42.51 -8.98 9.79
N GLN A 317 41.36 -8.88 9.10
CA GLN A 317 41.38 -8.44 7.70
C GLN A 317 40.95 -6.98 7.59
N PRO A 318 41.87 -6.04 7.31
CA PRO A 318 41.48 -4.68 6.99
C PRO A 318 40.53 -4.73 5.78
N SER A 319 39.35 -4.12 5.94
CA SER A 319 38.44 -3.87 4.81
C SER A 319 39.24 -3.21 3.70
N ALA A 320 39.32 -3.87 2.54
CA ALA A 320 40.02 -3.32 1.40
C ALA A 320 39.42 -1.94 1.13
N ALA A 321 40.23 -0.89 1.34
CA ALA A 321 39.80 0.47 1.09
C ALA A 321 39.29 0.53 -0.36
N LEU A 322 38.01 0.85 -0.53
CA LEU A 322 37.49 1.23 -1.83
C LEU A 322 38.42 2.32 -2.38
N PRO A 323 38.96 2.19 -3.60
CA PRO A 323 39.84 3.19 -4.16
C PRO A 323 39.07 4.52 -4.19
N THR A 324 39.49 5.43 -3.32
CA THR A 324 39.07 6.83 -3.35
C THR A 324 39.62 7.40 -4.65
N THR A 325 38.78 7.38 -5.69
CA THR A 325 38.98 8.25 -6.83
C THR A 325 38.66 9.65 -6.35
N ALA A 326 39.70 10.43 -6.03
CA ALA A 326 39.57 11.86 -5.82
C ALA A 326 38.78 12.45 -7.01
N PRO A 327 37.80 13.35 -6.78
CA PRO A 327 37.11 14.01 -7.86
C PRO A 327 38.17 14.73 -8.70
N ARG A 328 38.28 14.36 -9.99
CA ARG A 328 39.10 15.10 -10.93
C ARG A 328 38.60 16.53 -10.92
N SER A 329 39.46 17.46 -10.51
CA SER A 329 39.25 18.89 -10.66
C SER A 329 38.98 19.20 -12.13
N THR A 330 37.72 19.39 -12.48
CA THR A 330 37.33 19.98 -13.76
C THR A 330 37.51 21.47 -13.64
N ALA A 331 38.76 21.94 -13.75
CA ALA A 331 38.98 23.33 -14.15
C ALA A 331 38.27 23.52 -15.51
N PRO A 332 37.46 24.57 -15.69
CA PRO A 332 36.78 24.82 -16.95
C PRO A 332 37.84 25.01 -18.03
N ARG A 333 37.84 24.10 -19.00
CA ARG A 333 38.68 24.21 -20.19
C ARG A 333 38.15 25.41 -20.98
N ALA A 334 38.98 26.44 -21.15
CA ALA A 334 38.65 27.56 -22.01
C ALA A 334 38.28 27.03 -23.41
N ILE A 335 37.07 27.34 -23.85
CA ILE A 335 36.64 27.07 -25.22
C ILE A 335 37.29 28.16 -26.06
N ASP A 336 38.22 27.75 -26.92
CA ASP A 336 38.80 28.61 -27.95
C ASP A 336 37.75 28.80 -29.06
N PRO A 337 37.25 30.03 -29.30
CA PRO A 337 36.11 30.26 -30.19
C PRO A 337 36.42 30.09 -31.68
N ASP A 338 37.63 29.67 -32.09
CA ASP A 338 38.04 29.64 -33.50
C ASP A 338 38.52 28.27 -34.04
N SER A 339 38.22 27.16 -33.36
CA SER A 339 38.50 25.82 -33.91
C SER A 339 37.27 25.19 -34.58
N ALA A 340 37.03 25.60 -35.83
CA ALA A 340 36.21 24.83 -36.76
C ALA A 340 37.03 23.65 -37.29
N ASP A 341 36.59 22.41 -37.03
CA ASP A 341 37.02 21.25 -37.83
C ASP A 341 35.82 20.32 -38.09
N PRO A 342 35.46 20.05 -39.37
CA PRO A 342 34.29 19.28 -39.74
C PRO A 342 34.64 17.82 -39.96
N ALA A 343 34.03 16.90 -39.21
CA ALA A 343 33.65 15.54 -39.62
C ALA A 343 33.43 14.64 -38.40
N ALA A 344 32.20 14.14 -38.24
CA ALA A 344 31.94 12.82 -37.68
C ALA A 344 30.48 12.43 -38.00
N SER A 345 30.23 12.05 -39.26
CA SER A 345 29.15 11.11 -39.57
C SER A 345 29.68 9.70 -39.30
N ASP A 346 29.19 9.05 -38.25
CA ASP A 346 28.90 7.61 -38.17
C ASP A 346 28.87 7.19 -36.70
N LEU A 347 27.66 7.06 -36.14
CA LEU A 347 27.43 6.18 -35.00
C LEU A 347 26.10 5.44 -35.24
N ALA A 348 26.24 4.14 -35.46
CA ALA A 348 25.19 3.16 -35.70
C ALA A 348 24.21 3.04 -34.51
N PRO A 349 22.95 2.64 -34.74
CA PRO A 349 21.94 2.50 -33.70
C PRO A 349 22.18 1.25 -32.81
N VAL A 350 21.95 1.41 -31.51
CA VAL A 350 21.99 0.34 -30.50
C VAL A 350 20.69 -0.49 -30.59
N PRO A 351 20.75 -1.83 -30.63
CA PRO A 351 19.58 -2.66 -30.91
C PRO A 351 18.65 -2.85 -29.71
N SER A 352 17.34 -2.76 -29.96
CA SER A 352 16.25 -3.13 -29.06
C SER A 352 15.90 -4.62 -29.21
N THR A 353 16.11 -5.43 -28.17
CA THR A 353 15.60 -6.82 -28.14
C THR A 353 14.40 -6.93 -27.20
N LEU A 354 13.21 -6.75 -27.78
CA LEU A 354 11.96 -7.35 -27.32
C LEU A 354 11.88 -8.74 -27.96
N ALA A 355 12.03 -9.81 -27.17
CA ALA A 355 11.76 -11.16 -27.61
C ALA A 355 10.36 -11.57 -27.14
N ALA A 356 9.44 -11.69 -28.08
CA ALA A 356 8.20 -12.45 -27.96
C ALA A 356 8.50 -13.94 -28.20
N ASN A 357 7.85 -14.83 -27.44
CA ASN A 357 7.58 -16.23 -27.80
C ASN A 357 6.43 -16.71 -26.90
N GLU A 358 5.21 -16.84 -27.43
CA GLU A 358 4.62 -18.05 -28.04
C GLU A 358 4.16 -19.11 -27.02
N LEU A 359 2.83 -19.29 -26.97
CA LEU A 359 2.10 -20.38 -26.31
C LEU A 359 2.03 -21.60 -27.25
N PRO A 360 2.03 -22.85 -26.75
CA PRO A 360 1.55 -23.99 -27.52
C PRO A 360 0.10 -24.36 -27.15
N ALA A 361 -0.55 -25.01 -28.12
CA ALA A 361 -1.95 -25.44 -28.17
C ALA A 361 -2.31 -26.58 -27.21
#